data_AF-A0A418WZZ7-F1
#
_entry.id   AF-A0A418WZZ7-F1
#
_cell.length_a   1.000
_cell.length_b   1.000
_cell.length_c   1.000
_cell.angle_alpha   90.00
_cell.angle_beta   90.00
_cell.angle_gamma   90.00
#
_symmetry.space_group_name_H-M   'P 1'
#
loop_
_entity.id
_entity.type
_entity.pdbx_description
1 polymer ?
#
loop_
_entity_poly.entity_id
_entity_poly.type
_entity_poly.pdbx_seq_one_letter_code
_entity_poly.pdbx_strand_id
1 'polypeptide(L)'
;MIAFAFFALMVGIGTVPGKATALSSAIYDKLLHFLAYAFITALIYAGLSGTRILRGLGTILVVGVLGAIDELSQGLMPYRHANFSDWSVDMIAAMACIASIMLIHTLAIGRRKRSVRATVTRDKQRHGA
;
A
#
# COMPACT_ATOMS: atom_id res chain seq x y z
N MET A 1 2.84 13.76 1.18
CA MET A 1 4.23 14.25 0.95
C MET A 1 5.26 13.14 1.12
N ILE A 2 5.24 12.37 2.22
CA ILE A 2 6.22 11.28 2.46
C ILE A 2 6.20 10.20 1.36
N ALA A 3 5.02 9.78 0.89
CA ALA A 3 4.91 8.78 -0.17
C ALA A 3 5.62 9.17 -1.47
N PHE A 4 5.46 10.42 -1.91
CA PHE A 4 6.11 10.92 -3.12
C PHE A 4 7.62 11.08 -2.96
N ALA A 5 8.10 11.45 -1.77
CA ALA A 5 9.53 11.48 -1.47
C ALA A 5 10.15 10.08 -1.53
N PHE A 6 9.46 9.07 -0.99
CA PHE A 6 9.89 7.68 -1.08
C PHE A 6 9.89 7.18 -2.53
N PHE A 7 8.84 7.50 -3.30
CA PHE A 7 8.77 7.17 -4.73
C PHE A 7 9.92 7.80 -5.53
N ALA A 8 10.20 9.09 -5.31
CA ALA A 8 11.32 9.76 -5.97
C ALA A 8 12.68 9.13 -5.63
N LEU A 9 12.87 8.71 -4.37
CA LEU A 9 14.07 7.99 -3.95
C LEU A 9 14.19 6.63 -4.65
N MET A 10 13.09 5.87 -4.74
CA MET A 10 13.04 4.57 -5.40
C MET A 10 13.41 4.69 -6.89
N VAL A 11 12.77 5.61 -7.62
CA VAL A 11 13.07 5.87 -9.04
C VAL A 11 14.52 6.34 -9.19
N GLY A 12 14.98 7.25 -8.33
CA GLY A 12 16.35 7.75 -8.34
C GLY A 12 17.40 6.64 -8.17
N ILE A 13 17.21 5.73 -7.21
CA ILE A 13 18.09 4.56 -7.03
C ILE A 13 17.99 3.62 -8.24
N GLY A 14 16.78 3.40 -8.76
CA GLY A 14 16.50 2.56 -9.92
C GLY A 14 17.17 3.04 -11.21
N THR A 15 17.47 4.34 -11.32
CA THR A 15 18.20 4.91 -12.45
C THR A 15 19.70 4.60 -12.43
N VAL A 16 20.28 4.24 -11.28
CA VAL A 16 21.73 4.00 -11.17
C VAL A 16 22.09 2.64 -11.77
N PRO A 17 22.93 2.59 -12.83
CA PRO A 17 23.31 1.33 -13.47
C PRO A 17 23.95 0.35 -12.47
N GLY A 18 23.59 -0.92 -12.55
CA GLY A 18 24.17 -1.99 -11.72
C GLY A 18 23.66 -2.07 -10.28
N LYS A 19 23.18 -0.97 -9.67
CA LYS A 19 22.62 -1.00 -8.30
C LYS A 19 21.23 -1.63 -8.26
N ALA A 20 20.37 -1.25 -9.21
CA ALA A 20 19.04 -1.85 -9.33
C ALA A 20 19.16 -3.36 -9.57
N THR A 21 20.07 -3.78 -10.46
CA THR A 21 20.34 -5.17 -10.79
C THR A 21 20.94 -5.96 -9.63
N ALA A 22 21.86 -5.35 -8.86
CA ALA A 22 22.39 -5.98 -7.65
C ALA A 22 21.30 -6.21 -6.61
N LEU A 23 20.41 -5.22 -6.40
CA LEU A 23 19.31 -5.34 -5.44
C LEU A 23 18.28 -6.37 -5.89
N SER A 24 17.91 -6.39 -7.18
CA SER A 24 16.95 -7.35 -7.73
C SER A 24 17.51 -8.78 -7.83
N SER A 25 18.84 -8.92 -7.89
CA SER A 25 19.50 -10.23 -7.78
C SER A 25 19.48 -10.78 -6.35
N ALA A 26 19.53 -9.89 -5.35
CA ALA A 26 19.47 -10.26 -3.93
C ALA A 26 18.04 -10.52 -3.46
N ILE A 27 17.09 -9.74 -3.98
CA ILE A 27 15.66 -9.82 -3.66
C ILE A 27 14.91 -9.89 -4.99
N TYR A 28 14.15 -10.97 -5.20
CA TYR A 28 13.36 -11.17 -6.42
C TYR A 28 12.65 -9.89 -6.86
N ASP A 29 12.90 -9.45 -8.08
CA ASP A 29 12.51 -8.12 -8.60
C ASP A 29 11.02 -7.80 -8.38
N LYS A 30 10.14 -8.76 -8.67
CA LYS A 30 8.68 -8.60 -8.46
C LYS A 30 8.30 -8.49 -6.99
N LEU A 31 9.04 -9.14 -6.09
CA LEU A 31 8.80 -9.01 -4.66
C LEU A 31 9.22 -7.62 -4.18
N LEU A 32 10.29 -7.06 -4.73
CA LEU A 32 10.73 -5.71 -4.42
C LEU A 32 9.68 -4.67 -4.85
N HIS A 33 9.16 -4.80 -6.08
CA HIS A 33 8.04 -4.00 -6.60
C HIS A 33 6.82 -4.11 -5.67
N PHE A 34 6.40 -5.34 -5.37
CA PHE A 34 5.25 -5.58 -4.50
C PHE A 34 5.39 -4.90 -3.13
N LEU A 35 6.53 -5.08 -2.46
CA LEU A 35 6.76 -4.50 -1.13
C LEU A 35 6.84 -2.97 -1.17
N ALA A 36 7.54 -2.40 -2.16
CA ALA A 36 7.67 -0.96 -2.31
C ALA A 36 6.30 -0.30 -2.55
N TYR A 37 5.49 -0.85 -3.47
CA TYR A 37 4.19 -0.30 -3.77
C TYR A 37 3.14 -0.58 -2.70
N ALA A 38 3.23 -1.69 -1.96
CA ALA A 38 2.42 -1.88 -0.76
C ALA A 38 2.70 -0.81 0.30
N PHE A 39 3.98 -0.44 0.50
CA PHE A 39 4.37 0.61 1.44
C PHE A 39 3.90 2.00 0.98
N ILE A 40 4.11 2.35 -0.29
CA ILE A 40 3.59 3.59 -0.89
C ILE A 40 2.07 3.68 -0.74
N THR A 41 1.37 2.58 -1.02
CA THR A 41 -0.10 2.48 -0.87
C THR A 41 -0.52 2.79 0.55
N ALA A 42 0.13 2.21 1.56
CA ALA A 42 -0.17 2.48 2.97
C ALA A 42 0.02 3.97 3.33
N LEU A 43 1.11 4.59 2.84
CA LEU A 43 1.40 6.01 3.10
C LEU A 43 0.38 6.94 2.43
N ILE A 44 0.00 6.67 1.17
CA ILE A 44 -1.02 7.46 0.47
C ILE A 44 -2.37 7.29 1.16
N TYR A 45 -2.79 6.05 1.44
CA TYR A 45 -4.05 5.78 2.11
C TYR A 45 -4.13 6.48 3.48
N ALA A 46 -3.04 6.48 4.24
CA ALA A 46 -2.94 7.17 5.52
C ALA A 46 -3.02 8.70 5.39
N GLY A 47 -2.47 9.27 4.33
CA GLY A 47 -2.49 10.72 4.06
C GLY A 47 -3.81 11.24 3.47
N LEU A 48 -4.63 10.38 2.85
CA LEU A 48 -5.92 10.79 2.30
C LEU A 48 -7.00 10.90 3.39
N SER A 49 -7.79 11.97 3.29
CA SER A 49 -8.97 12.20 4.13
C SER A 49 -10.26 11.81 3.40
N GLY A 50 -11.32 11.52 4.16
CA GLY A 50 -12.64 11.19 3.62
C GLY A 50 -13.12 9.78 3.95
N THR A 51 -14.16 9.31 3.24
CA THR A 51 -14.74 7.98 3.46
C THR A 51 -13.75 6.89 3.07
N ARG A 52 -13.81 5.73 3.73
CA ARG A 52 -12.87 4.61 3.49
C ARG A 52 -12.85 4.17 2.03
N ILE A 53 -14.02 4.13 1.39
CA ILE A 53 -14.15 3.73 -0.01
C ILE A 53 -13.47 4.76 -0.91
N LEU A 54 -13.75 6.05 -0.72
CA LEU A 54 -13.14 7.11 -1.52
C LEU A 54 -11.63 7.18 -1.34
N ARG A 55 -11.14 6.98 -0.10
CA ARG A 55 -9.71 6.87 0.20
C ARG A 55 -9.07 5.69 -0.52
N GLY A 56 -9.72 4.52 -0.49
CA GLY A 56 -9.25 3.33 -1.19
C GLY A 56 -9.15 3.55 -2.70
N LEU A 57 -10.24 4.01 -3.33
CA LEU A 57 -10.28 4.28 -4.76
C LEU A 57 -9.27 5.35 -5.18
N GLY A 58 -9.19 6.45 -4.43
CA GLY A 58 -8.21 7.51 -4.67
C GLY A 58 -6.77 7.01 -4.54
N THR A 59 -6.50 6.12 -3.56
CA THR A 59 -5.17 5.50 -3.40
C THR A 59 -4.82 4.62 -4.59
N ILE A 60 -5.73 3.76 -5.05
CA ILE A 60 -5.52 2.89 -6.22
C ILE A 60 -5.20 3.74 -7.45
N LEU A 61 -5.96 4.81 -7.68
CA LEU A 61 -5.75 5.69 -8.81
C LEU A 61 -4.36 6.36 -8.76
N VAL A 62 -3.97 6.91 -7.60
CA VAL A 62 -2.65 7.54 -7.44
C VAL A 62 -1.53 6.52 -7.65
N VAL A 63 -1.65 5.32 -7.06
CA VAL A 63 -0.66 4.25 -7.23
C VAL A 63 -0.58 3.80 -8.69
N GLY A 64 -1.71 3.68 -9.39
CA GLY A 64 -1.77 3.37 -10.82
C GLY A 64 -0.99 4.36 -11.68
N VAL A 65 -1.13 5.65 -11.39
CA VAL A 65 -0.38 6.72 -12.06
C VAL A 65 1.11 6.64 -11.72
N LEU A 66 1.47 6.44 -10.45
CA LEU A 66 2.87 6.33 -10.03
C LEU A 66 3.57 5.12 -10.67
N GLY A 67 2.92 3.96 -10.69
CA GLY A 67 3.44 2.77 -11.37
C GLY A 67 3.65 2.99 -12.86
N ALA A 68 2.70 3.66 -13.52
CA ALA A 68 2.85 3.98 -14.94
C ALA A 68 4.02 4.94 -15.20
N ILE A 69 4.22 5.94 -14.32
CA ILE A 69 5.37 6.86 -14.40
C ILE A 69 6.69 6.11 -14.20
N ASP A 70 6.75 5.18 -13.25
CA ASP A 70 7.94 4.35 -13.00
C ASP A 70 8.29 3.53 -14.24
N GLU A 71 7.33 2.78 -14.81
CA GLU A 71 7.55 2.00 -16.04
C GLU A 71 7.97 2.86 -17.24
N LEU A 72 7.34 4.02 -17.43
CA LEU A 72 7.76 4.96 -18.48
C LEU A 72 9.18 5.46 -18.25
N SER A 73 9.54 5.76 -17.00
CA SER A 73 10.90 6.19 -16.66
C SER A 73 11.94 5.09 -16.93
N GLN A 74 11.60 3.83 -16.65
CA GLN A 74 12.43 2.68 -16.91
C GLN A 74 12.58 2.42 -18.42
N GLY A 75 11.50 2.60 -19.20
CA GLY A 75 11.52 2.47 -20.65
C GLY A 75 12.35 3.52 -21.38
N LEU A 76 12.62 4.66 -20.75
CA LEU A 76 13.54 5.68 -21.28
C LEU A 76 15.02 5.34 -21.07
N MET A 77 15.34 4.31 -20.26
CA MET A 77 16.72 3.91 -19.99
C MET A 77 17.17 2.86 -21.03
N PRO A 78 18.32 3.05 -21.70
CA PRO A 78 18.77 2.13 -22.76
C PRO A 78 19.19 0.74 -22.25
N TYR A 79 19.34 0.57 -20.93
CA TYR A 79 19.74 -0.68 -20.26
C TYR A 79 18.60 -1.33 -19.46
N ARG A 80 17.36 -0.84 -19.60
CA ARG A 80 16.19 -1.37 -18.92
C ARG A 80 15.01 -1.41 -19.89
N HIS A 81 14.12 -2.38 -19.72
CA HIS A 81 12.92 -2.48 -20.53
C HIS A 81 11.70 -2.28 -19.64
N ALA A 82 10.79 -1.42 -20.08
CA ALA A 82 9.47 -1.32 -19.48
C ALA A 82 8.74 -2.65 -19.65
N ASN A 83 8.10 -3.11 -18.58
CA ASN A 83 7.47 -4.39 -18.48
C ASN A 83 6.11 -4.25 -17.80
N PHE A 84 5.05 -4.49 -18.58
CA PHE A 84 3.68 -4.44 -18.08
C PHE A 84 3.42 -5.38 -16.88
N SER A 85 4.23 -6.44 -16.73
CA SER A 85 4.16 -7.31 -15.55
C SER A 85 4.47 -6.56 -14.26
N ASP A 86 5.37 -5.59 -14.27
CA ASP A 86 5.84 -4.92 -13.05
C ASP A 86 4.79 -3.91 -12.58
N TRP A 87 4.22 -3.15 -13.52
CA TRP A 87 3.01 -2.34 -13.25
C TRP A 87 1.84 -3.16 -12.70
N SER A 88 1.61 -4.36 -13.24
CA SER A 88 0.55 -5.25 -12.76
C SER A 88 0.80 -5.71 -11.32
N VAL A 89 2.06 -5.99 -10.97
CA VAL A 89 2.46 -6.35 -9.59
C VAL A 89 2.23 -5.17 -8.64
N ASP A 90 2.53 -3.95 -9.06
CA ASP A 90 2.28 -2.74 -8.28
C ASP A 90 0.78 -2.55 -7.98
N MET A 91 -0.08 -2.84 -8.96
CA MET A 91 -1.54 -2.78 -8.79
C MET A 91 -2.05 -3.86 -7.83
N ILE A 92 -1.53 -5.08 -7.94
CA ILE A 92 -1.85 -6.17 -7.02
C ILE A 92 -1.43 -5.80 -5.59
N ALA A 93 -0.25 -5.22 -5.41
CA ALA A 93 0.24 -4.75 -4.13
C ALA A 93 -0.69 -3.69 -3.51
N ALA A 94 -1.14 -2.73 -4.32
CA ALA A 94 -2.05 -1.69 -3.87
C ALA A 94 -3.40 -2.26 -3.42
N MET A 95 -4.01 -3.11 -4.24
CA MET A 95 -5.28 -3.75 -3.91
C MET A 95 -5.16 -4.63 -2.66
N ALA A 96 -4.11 -5.45 -2.57
CA ALA A 96 -3.86 -6.30 -1.41
C ALA A 96 -3.69 -5.49 -0.12
N CYS A 97 -2.87 -4.44 -0.15
CA CYS A 97 -2.65 -3.56 0.99
C CYS A 97 -3.95 -2.90 1.47
N ILE A 98 -4.73 -2.32 0.56
CA ILE A 98 -6.01 -1.68 0.89
C ILE A 98 -6.99 -2.71 1.47
N ALA A 99 -7.09 -3.89 0.86
CA ALA A 99 -7.94 -4.97 1.38
C ALA A 99 -7.53 -5.37 2.80
N SER A 100 -6.23 -5.53 3.07
CA SER A 100 -5.71 -5.81 4.41
C SER A 100 -6.06 -4.71 5.42
N ILE A 101 -5.88 -3.44 5.05
CA ILE A 101 -6.25 -2.30 5.92
C ILE A 101 -7.75 -2.31 6.23
N MET A 102 -8.59 -2.53 5.21
CA MET A 102 -10.04 -2.60 5.40
C MET A 102 -10.44 -3.77 6.30
N LEU A 103 -9.85 -4.95 6.11
CA LEU A 103 -10.09 -6.14 6.94
C LEU A 103 -9.68 -5.93 8.39
N ILE A 104 -8.48 -5.39 8.65
CA ILE A 104 -8.02 -5.12 10.01
C ILE A 104 -8.97 -4.15 10.71
N HIS A 105 -9.44 -3.13 10.00
CA HIS A 105 -10.35 -2.13 10.54
C HIS A 105 -11.73 -2.72 10.88
N THR A 106 -12.30 -3.57 10.03
CA THR A 106 -13.59 -4.22 10.31
C THR A 106 -13.50 -5.16 11.51
N LEU A 107 -12.41 -5.94 11.62
CA LEU A 107 -12.15 -6.81 12.76
C LEU A 107 -11.96 -6.02 14.06
N ALA A 108 -11.22 -4.91 14.01
CA ALA A 108 -11.00 -4.05 15.18
C ALA A 108 -12.30 -3.42 15.70
N ILE A 109 -13.16 -2.90 14.82
CA ILE A 109 -14.49 -2.39 15.21
C ILE A 109 -15.35 -3.48 15.82
N GLY A 110 -15.39 -4.66 15.20
CA GLY A 110 -16.18 -5.80 15.66
C GLY A 110 -15.76 -6.28 17.06
N ARG A 111 -14.47 -6.21 17.39
CA ARG A 111 -13.94 -6.47 18.74
C ARG A 111 -14.37 -5.39 19.73
N ARG A 112 -14.27 -4.10 19.35
CA ARG A 112 -14.65 -2.98 20.22
C ARG A 112 -16.13 -2.99 20.61
N LYS A 113 -17.03 -3.21 19.64
CA LYS A 113 -18.48 -3.29 19.90
C LYS A 113 -18.85 -4.44 20.85
N ARG A 114 -18.20 -5.60 20.71
CA ARG A 114 -18.40 -6.76 21.60
C ARG A 114 -17.94 -6.49 23.03
N SER A 115 -16.77 -5.86 23.19
CA SER A 115 -16.25 -5.48 24.51
C SER A 115 -17.18 -4.49 25.23
N VAL A 116 -17.63 -3.42 24.55
CA VAL A 116 -18.57 -2.45 25.14
C VAL A 116 -19.88 -3.12 25.55
N ARG A 117 -20.45 -3.98 24.69
CA ARG A 117 -21.69 -4.70 25.01
C ARG A 117 -21.53 -5.58 26.26
N ALA A 118 -20.41 -6.30 26.39
CA ALA A 118 -20.14 -7.17 27.54
C ALA A 118 -20.00 -6.38 28.86
N THR A 119 -19.41 -5.19 28.84
CA THR A 119 -19.33 -4.30 30.01
C THR A 119 -20.72 -3.82 30.42
N VAL A 120 -21.55 -3.37 29.46
CA VAL A 120 -22.91 -2.88 29.74
C VAL A 120 -23.82 -3.98 30.32
N THR A 121 -23.74 -5.22 29.82
CA THR A 121 -24.51 -6.32 30.41
C THR A 121 -24.06 -6.68 31.82
N ARG A 122 -22.74 -6.66 32.10
CA ARG A 122 -22.23 -6.89 33.47
C ARG A 122 -22.69 -5.83 34.46
N ASP A 123 -22.74 -4.57 34.04
CA ASP A 123 -23.15 -3.45 34.90
C ASP A 123 -24.65 -3.50 35.27
N LYS A 124 -25.50 -3.85 34.28
CA LYS A 124 -26.94 -4.09 34.53
C LYS A 124 -27.20 -5.22 35.52
N GLN A 125 -26.39 -6.29 35.52
CA GLN A 125 -26.56 -7.38 36.47
C GLN A 125 -26.10 -7.04 37.90
N ARG A 126 -25.25 -6.01 38.07
CA ARG A 126 -24.81 -5.55 39.40
C ARG A 126 -25.80 -4.60 40.09
N HIS A 127 -26.60 -3.86 39.33
CA HIS A 127 -27.55 -2.88 39.87
C HIS A 127 -29.01 -3.36 39.89
N GLY A 128 -29.28 -4.56 39.32
CA GLY A 128 -30.60 -5.19 39.31
C GLY A 128 -30.78 -6.31 40.34
N ALA A 129 -29.84 -6.46 41.28
CA ALA A 129 -29.90 -7.36 42.43
C ALA A 129 -29.87 -6.52 43.71
#